data_AF-A0AAV7K286-F1
#
_entry.id   AF-A0AAV7K286-F1
#
_cell.length_a   1.000
_cell.length_b   1.000
_cell.length_c   1.000
_cell.angle_alpha   90.00
_cell.angle_beta   90.00
_cell.angle_gamma   90.00
#
_symmetry.space_group_name_H-M   'P 1'
#
loop_
_entity.id
_entity.type
_entity.pdbx_description
1 polymer ?
#
loop_
_entity_poly.entity_id
_entity_poly.type
_entity_poly.pdbx_seq_one_letter_code
_entity_poly.pdbx_strand_id
1 'polypeptide(L)'
;MKNLINLSLPILAFILYFGFAPTSEAKTLSYKNSTRTVVLLKMSAKFEINDNGKRKGLTLEDQDLDVTGNISQSKNNNVSYEIITFIVSWNGTNYQFILTFNSSKESWTWENSTFVVKETILPLKKMISSFGDGIITTKANHSYVCMSPLDYTTKSVKGITVSVTWRQLQVEVYPRNNTKFDEAPKPCTVDVDDKIVPIAVGGALGLLLLLVVIIYVISYIRDRRQQSKELRSGYNRIDQPEPNHHS
;
A
#
# COMPACT_ATOMS: atom_id res chain seq x y z
N MET A 1 33.91 -23.68 25.71
CA MET A 1 32.72 -22.89 25.31
C MET A 1 33.16 -21.47 24.96
N LYS A 2 33.40 -21.18 23.68
CA LYS A 2 33.62 -19.83 23.11
C LYS A 2 33.71 -19.99 21.59
N ASN A 3 32.57 -20.08 20.93
CA ASN A 3 32.45 -19.87 19.49
C ASN A 3 31.49 -18.70 19.31
N LEU A 4 32.05 -17.50 19.31
CA LEU A 4 31.34 -16.28 18.95
C LEU A 4 31.41 -16.14 17.43
N ILE A 5 30.24 -16.09 16.82
CA ILE A 5 29.99 -15.92 15.39
C ILE A 5 30.54 -14.56 14.97
N ASN A 6 31.59 -14.56 14.15
CA ASN A 6 32.11 -13.38 13.48
C ASN A 6 31.13 -12.96 12.37
N LEU A 7 30.09 -12.22 12.75
CA LEU A 7 29.21 -11.57 11.77
C LEU A 7 29.98 -10.38 11.16
N SER A 8 30.30 -10.47 9.88
CA SER A 8 31.08 -9.45 9.19
C SER A 8 30.35 -8.09 9.20
N LEU A 9 31.04 -7.04 9.66
CA LEU A 9 30.62 -5.63 9.64
C LEU A 9 29.83 -5.16 8.40
N PRO A 10 30.09 -5.60 7.15
CA PRO A 10 29.30 -5.16 5.99
C PRO A 10 27.80 -5.51 6.05
N ILE A 11 27.41 -6.55 6.80
CA ILE A 11 26.00 -6.97 6.90
C ILE A 11 25.22 -6.01 7.83
N LEU A 12 25.87 -5.50 8.88
CA LEU A 12 25.25 -4.51 9.77
C LEU A 12 25.08 -3.13 9.08
N ALA A 13 26.00 -2.76 8.20
CA ALA A 13 25.93 -1.51 7.45
C ALA A 13 24.80 -1.52 6.40
N PHE A 14 24.52 -2.67 5.78
CA PHE A 14 23.41 -2.79 4.82
C PHE A 14 22.02 -2.65 5.48
N ILE A 15 21.86 -3.06 6.74
CA ILE A 15 20.60 -2.94 7.49
C ILE A 15 20.35 -1.49 7.94
N LEU A 16 21.41 -0.71 8.19
CA LEU A 16 21.29 0.70 8.60
C LEU A 16 21.18 1.68 7.42
N TYR A 17 21.51 1.27 6.18
CA TYR A 17 21.45 2.14 4.99
C TYR A 17 20.10 2.11 4.26
N PHE A 18 19.20 1.17 4.59
CA PHE A 18 17.78 1.34 4.30
C PHE A 18 17.22 2.37 5.27
N GLY A 19 17.55 3.63 5.00
CA GLY A 19 17.02 4.78 5.69
C GLY A 19 15.51 4.65 5.78
N PHE A 20 15.01 4.68 7.00
CA PHE A 20 13.60 4.90 7.27
C PHE A 20 13.22 6.20 6.57
N ALA A 21 12.62 6.10 5.38
CA ALA A 21 11.91 7.22 4.80
C ALA A 21 10.90 7.66 5.87
N PRO A 22 10.79 8.96 6.18
CA PRO A 22 9.85 9.43 7.19
C PRO A 22 8.46 8.90 6.82
N THR A 23 7.96 7.99 7.65
CA THR A 23 6.63 7.41 7.48
C THR A 23 5.65 8.48 7.91
N SER A 24 5.03 9.06 6.89
CA SER A 24 3.97 10.06 6.98
C SER A 24 2.86 9.56 7.93
N GLU A 25 2.63 10.22 9.08
CA GLU A 25 1.66 9.79 10.11
C GLU A 25 0.23 10.21 9.75
N ALA A 26 -0.72 9.25 9.74
CA ALA A 26 -2.11 9.54 9.40
C ALA A 26 -2.88 10.23 10.53
N LYS A 27 -3.58 11.31 10.19
CA LYS A 27 -4.46 12.06 11.09
C LYS A 27 -5.86 11.48 11.05
N THR A 28 -6.50 11.36 12.21
CA THR A 28 -7.91 10.93 12.33
C THR A 28 -8.81 12.14 12.54
N LEU A 29 -9.89 12.20 11.77
CA LEU A 29 -10.84 13.29 11.66
C LEU A 29 -12.24 12.72 11.79
N SER A 30 -13.15 13.47 12.44
CA SER A 30 -14.54 13.07 12.56
C SER A 30 -15.46 14.25 12.31
N TYR A 31 -16.49 14.04 11.50
CA TYR A 31 -17.61 14.96 11.36
C TYR A 31 -18.81 14.43 12.15
N LYS A 32 -19.40 15.28 12.99
CA LYS A 32 -20.55 14.94 13.84
C LYS A 32 -21.75 15.83 13.51
N ASN A 33 -22.92 15.22 13.46
CA ASN A 33 -24.19 15.94 13.48
C ASN A 33 -24.84 15.72 14.86
N SER A 34 -24.97 16.81 15.62
CA SER A 34 -25.41 16.77 17.02
C SER A 34 -24.50 15.85 17.85
N THR A 35 -24.94 14.62 18.11
CA THR A 35 -24.22 13.63 18.95
C THR A 35 -23.73 12.42 18.16
N ARG A 36 -24.12 12.27 16.89
CA ARG A 36 -23.78 11.11 16.06
C ARG A 36 -22.65 11.46 15.10
N THR A 37 -21.63 10.61 15.05
CA THR A 37 -20.60 10.70 14.02
C THR A 37 -21.22 10.29 12.68
N VAL A 38 -21.07 11.16 11.70
CA VAL A 38 -21.61 10.97 10.34
C VAL A 38 -20.51 10.47 9.43
N VAL A 39 -19.27 10.94 9.60
CA VAL A 39 -18.10 10.37 8.93
C VAL A 39 -16.92 10.33 9.87
N LEU A 40 -16.20 9.22 9.80
CA LEU A 40 -14.88 9.03 10.39
C LEU A 40 -13.87 8.86 9.26
N LEU A 41 -12.77 9.59 9.31
CA LEU A 41 -11.77 9.62 8.24
C LEU A 41 -10.37 9.64 8.86
N LYS A 42 -9.51 8.70 8.47
CA LYS A 42 -8.11 8.64 8.85
C LYS A 42 -7.29 8.67 7.59
N MET A 43 -6.33 9.58 7.48
CA MET A 43 -5.49 9.68 6.29
C MET A 43 -4.25 10.53 6.55
N SER A 44 -3.21 10.28 5.77
CA SER A 44 -2.15 11.22 5.46
C SER A 44 -2.35 11.68 4.01
N ALA A 45 -2.11 12.96 3.71
CA ALA A 45 -2.17 13.45 2.35
C ALA A 45 -1.05 14.46 2.06
N LYS A 46 -0.54 14.38 0.84
CA LYS A 46 0.39 15.35 0.28
C LYS A 46 -0.24 15.98 -0.96
N PHE A 47 -0.27 17.31 -0.99
CA PHE A 47 -0.76 18.11 -2.10
C PHE A 47 0.40 18.76 -2.83
N GLU A 48 0.29 18.83 -4.14
CA GLU A 48 1.23 19.54 -5.00
C GLU A 48 0.45 20.36 -6.01
N ILE A 49 0.66 21.67 -6.00
CA ILE A 49 0.09 22.60 -6.98
C ILE A 49 1.20 22.94 -7.95
N ASN A 50 0.96 22.73 -9.24
CA ASN A 50 1.85 23.14 -10.30
C ASN A 50 1.15 24.23 -11.11
N ASP A 51 1.70 25.44 -11.08
CA ASP A 51 1.24 26.61 -11.83
C ASP A 51 2.25 26.95 -12.92
N ASN A 52 1.93 26.56 -14.16
CA ASN A 52 2.75 26.85 -15.34
C ASN A 52 4.22 26.42 -15.17
N GLY A 53 4.46 25.27 -14.53
CA GLY A 53 5.78 24.72 -14.26
C GLY A 53 6.37 25.10 -12.89
N LYS A 54 5.76 26.03 -12.17
CA LYS A 54 6.15 26.37 -10.79
C LYS A 54 5.42 25.47 -9.81
N ARG A 55 6.18 24.67 -9.05
CA ARG A 55 5.63 23.72 -8.08
C ARG A 55 5.59 24.32 -6.68
N LYS A 56 4.48 24.15 -5.98
CA LYS A 56 4.31 24.39 -4.54
C LYS A 56 3.72 23.14 -3.90
N GLY A 57 4.39 22.59 -2.89
CA GLY A 57 3.93 21.42 -2.15
C GLY A 57 3.35 21.82 -0.79
N LEU A 58 2.30 21.12 -0.37
CA LEU A 58 1.69 21.20 0.95
C LEU A 58 1.50 19.79 1.50
N THR A 59 2.02 19.49 2.68
CA THR A 59 1.78 18.22 3.37
C THR A 59 0.80 18.45 4.53
N LEU A 60 -0.23 17.61 4.67
CA LEU A 60 -1.24 17.78 5.75
C LEU A 60 -0.70 17.53 7.16
N GLU A 61 0.44 16.86 7.27
CA GLU A 61 0.99 16.41 8.54
C GLU A 61 1.46 17.56 9.42
N ASP A 62 1.92 18.63 8.78
CA ASP A 62 2.45 19.80 9.47
C ASP A 62 1.37 20.84 9.81
N GLN A 63 0.09 20.56 9.52
CA GLN A 63 -0.97 21.55 9.59
C GLN A 63 -2.15 21.13 10.49
N ASP A 64 -2.65 22.12 11.24
CA ASP A 64 -3.95 22.02 11.88
C ASP A 64 -5.04 21.98 10.81
N LEU A 65 -5.96 21.03 10.98
CA LEU A 65 -6.96 20.72 9.97
C LEU A 65 -8.34 20.88 10.59
N ASP A 66 -9.05 21.90 10.12
CA ASP A 66 -10.40 22.19 10.56
C ASP A 66 -11.39 21.43 9.69
N VAL A 67 -12.20 20.58 10.32
CA VAL A 67 -13.21 19.79 9.63
C VAL A 67 -14.54 20.50 9.76
N THR A 68 -15.09 20.95 8.64
CA THR A 68 -16.48 21.40 8.57
C THR A 68 -17.27 20.45 7.67
N GLY A 69 -18.58 20.36 7.87
CA GLY A 69 -19.41 19.49 7.04
C GLY A 69 -20.82 20.00 7.01
N ASN A 70 -21.50 19.74 5.90
CA ASN A 70 -22.90 20.04 5.74
C ASN A 70 -23.65 18.79 5.25
N ILE A 71 -24.81 18.56 5.84
CA ILE A 71 -25.66 17.43 5.51
C ILE A 71 -26.77 17.94 4.60
N SER A 72 -26.77 17.46 3.37
CA SER A 72 -27.85 17.69 2.42
C SER A 72 -28.69 16.41 2.28
N GLN A 73 -29.74 16.28 3.09
CA GLN A 73 -30.67 15.17 2.95
C GLN A 73 -31.71 15.46 1.88
N SER A 74 -31.81 14.57 0.88
CA SER A 74 -32.97 14.55 -0.02
C SER A 74 -34.08 13.71 0.62
N LYS A 75 -35.18 14.35 1.01
CA LYS A 75 -36.29 13.69 1.74
C LYS A 75 -37.03 12.60 0.96
N ASN A 76 -36.89 12.52 -0.36
CA ASN A 76 -37.76 11.68 -1.18
C ASN A 76 -37.22 10.27 -1.52
N ASN A 77 -35.92 9.97 -1.35
CA ASN A 77 -35.34 8.80 -2.02
C ASN A 77 -34.59 7.77 -1.13
N ASN A 78 -34.75 7.77 0.21
CA ASN A 78 -33.95 6.92 1.13
C ASN A 78 -32.42 7.08 0.97
N VAL A 79 -31.99 8.14 0.27
CA VAL A 79 -30.62 8.46 -0.07
C VAL A 79 -30.26 9.78 0.61
N SER A 80 -29.20 9.76 1.40
CA SER A 80 -28.64 10.93 2.07
C SER A 80 -27.32 11.32 1.39
N TYR A 81 -27.18 12.60 1.04
CA TYR A 81 -25.93 13.14 0.51
C TYR A 81 -25.20 13.87 1.63
N GLU A 82 -24.04 13.36 1.97
CA GLU A 82 -23.16 13.93 2.98
C GLU A 82 -22.01 14.65 2.29
N ILE A 83 -21.94 15.98 2.44
CA ILE A 83 -20.89 16.79 1.86
C ILE A 83 -19.98 17.27 2.98
N ILE A 84 -18.76 16.74 3.02
CA ILE A 84 -17.78 17.09 4.04
C ILE A 84 -16.77 18.02 3.43
N THR A 85 -16.54 19.14 4.09
CA THR A 85 -15.59 20.16 3.65
C THR A 85 -14.48 20.31 4.67
N PHE A 86 -13.35 19.69 4.38
CA PHE A 86 -12.10 19.92 5.11
C PHE A 86 -11.55 21.27 4.71
N ILE A 87 -11.24 22.11 5.69
CA ILE A 87 -10.60 23.39 5.49
C ILE A 87 -9.19 23.28 6.08
N VAL A 88 -8.20 23.50 5.23
CA VAL A 88 -6.79 23.48 5.60
C VAL A 88 -6.26 24.87 5.38
N SER A 89 -5.71 25.47 6.42
CA SER A 89 -5.10 26.79 6.33
C SER A 89 -3.59 26.62 6.21
N TRP A 90 -2.98 27.13 5.14
CA TRP A 90 -1.53 27.07 4.94
C TRP A 90 -1.00 28.39 4.40
N ASN A 91 0.05 28.93 5.05
CA ASN A 91 0.65 30.22 4.71
C ASN A 91 -0.38 31.36 4.55
N GLY A 92 -1.39 31.41 5.43
CA GLY A 92 -2.46 32.41 5.40
C GLY A 92 -3.50 32.23 4.28
N THR A 93 -3.41 31.16 3.50
CA THR A 93 -4.39 30.80 2.47
C THR A 93 -5.25 29.62 2.92
N ASN A 94 -6.56 29.73 2.73
CA ASN A 94 -7.50 28.66 3.07
C ASN A 94 -7.77 27.79 1.83
N TYR A 95 -7.38 26.53 1.96
CA TYR A 95 -7.64 25.47 1.03
C TYR A 95 -8.85 24.67 1.50
N GLN A 96 -9.77 24.33 0.59
CA GLN A 96 -10.94 23.53 0.92
C GLN A 96 -10.92 22.24 0.12
N PHE A 97 -10.96 21.11 0.81
CA PHE A 97 -11.17 19.80 0.22
C PHE A 97 -12.57 19.35 0.53
N ILE A 98 -13.38 19.19 -0.50
CA ILE A 98 -14.78 18.80 -0.39
C ILE A 98 -14.87 17.35 -0.82
N LEU A 99 -15.24 16.47 0.10
CA LEU A 99 -15.53 15.07 -0.16
C LEU A 99 -17.05 14.89 -0.17
N THR A 100 -17.57 14.31 -1.25
CA THR A 100 -18.99 14.04 -1.40
C THR A 100 -19.25 12.56 -1.25
N PHE A 101 -20.02 12.21 -0.23
CA PHE A 101 -20.49 10.86 0.01
C PHE A 101 -21.99 10.77 -0.25
N ASN A 102 -22.40 9.69 -0.89
CA ASN A 102 -23.79 9.32 -1.06
C ASN A 102 -24.03 8.04 -0.27
N SER A 103 -24.92 8.11 0.72
CA SER A 103 -25.23 7.00 1.62
C SER A 103 -26.70 6.60 1.52
N SER A 104 -26.92 5.30 1.47
CA SER A 104 -28.21 4.64 1.63
C SER A 104 -28.20 3.78 2.91
N LYS A 105 -29.27 3.03 3.15
CA LYS A 105 -29.34 2.06 4.26
C LYS A 105 -28.42 0.84 4.04
N GLU A 106 -28.06 0.54 2.79
CA GLU A 106 -27.35 -0.69 2.42
C GLU A 106 -25.89 -0.46 2.07
N SER A 107 -25.58 0.71 1.54
CA SER A 107 -24.25 1.06 1.05
C SER A 107 -24.00 2.56 1.11
N TRP A 108 -22.73 2.94 1.07
CA TRP A 108 -22.30 4.30 0.82
C TRP A 108 -21.26 4.33 -0.30
N THR A 109 -21.20 5.45 -0.99
CA THR A 109 -20.30 5.70 -2.11
C THR A 109 -19.59 7.02 -1.92
N TRP A 110 -18.30 7.07 -2.22
CA TRP A 110 -17.56 8.33 -2.40
C TRP A 110 -17.60 8.68 -3.88
N GLU A 111 -18.39 9.70 -4.22
CA GLU A 111 -18.69 10.04 -5.61
C GLU A 111 -17.67 11.00 -6.23
N ASN A 112 -17.25 12.01 -5.46
CA ASN A 112 -16.38 13.06 -5.97
C ASN A 112 -15.55 13.67 -4.84
N SER A 113 -14.37 14.14 -5.21
CA SER A 113 -13.52 14.96 -4.35
C SER A 113 -13.21 16.25 -5.08
N THR A 114 -13.51 17.38 -4.48
CA THR A 114 -13.24 18.69 -5.08
C THR A 114 -12.22 19.44 -4.25
N PHE A 115 -11.16 19.91 -4.88
CA PHE A 115 -10.26 20.88 -4.27
C PHE A 115 -10.60 22.29 -4.72
N VAL A 116 -10.76 23.17 -3.73
CA VAL A 116 -11.07 24.58 -3.90
C VAL A 116 -10.03 25.42 -3.20
N VAL A 117 -9.36 26.28 -3.95
CA VAL A 117 -8.47 27.30 -3.39
C VAL A 117 -9.19 28.65 -3.43
N LYS A 118 -9.30 29.29 -2.27
CA LYS A 118 -9.74 30.69 -2.15
C LYS A 118 -8.52 31.53 -1.79
N GLU A 119 -7.73 31.89 -2.78
CA GLU A 119 -6.63 32.82 -2.61
C GLU A 119 -6.99 34.14 -3.30
N THR A 120 -6.79 35.26 -2.60
CA THR A 120 -6.94 36.61 -3.17
C THR A 120 -5.76 37.00 -4.07
N ILE A 121 -4.67 36.23 -4.02
CA ILE A 121 -3.35 36.56 -4.57
C ILE A 121 -3.06 35.81 -5.88
N LEU A 122 -3.69 34.66 -6.12
CA LEU A 122 -3.66 34.01 -7.44
C LEU A 122 -4.63 34.70 -8.40
N PRO A 123 -4.37 34.73 -9.72
CA PRO A 123 -5.30 35.28 -10.73
C PRO A 123 -6.64 34.51 -10.82
N LEU A 124 -6.81 33.46 -10.01
CA LEU A 124 -8.00 32.63 -9.93
C LEU A 124 -8.80 33.00 -8.67
N LYS A 125 -9.86 33.79 -8.85
CA LYS A 125 -10.86 34.07 -7.80
C LYS A 125 -11.50 32.80 -7.19
N LYS A 126 -11.40 31.65 -7.88
CA LYS A 126 -11.79 30.31 -7.42
C LYS A 126 -11.23 29.26 -8.40
N MET A 127 -10.46 28.29 -7.93
CA MET A 127 -10.16 27.07 -8.69
C MET A 127 -11.03 25.94 -8.14
N ILE A 128 -11.64 25.14 -9.01
CA ILE A 128 -12.41 23.95 -8.65
C ILE A 128 -11.82 22.82 -9.46
N SER A 129 -11.35 21.77 -8.79
CA SER A 129 -10.75 20.63 -9.47
C SER A 129 -11.25 19.35 -8.85
N SER A 130 -11.80 18.46 -9.68
CA SER A 130 -12.38 17.18 -9.26
C SER A 130 -11.38 16.05 -9.43
N PHE A 131 -11.22 15.23 -8.39
CA PHE A 131 -10.50 13.97 -8.46
C PHE A 131 -11.52 12.85 -8.57
N GLY A 132 -11.35 11.99 -9.56
CA GLY A 132 -12.24 10.85 -9.73
C GLY A 132 -11.64 9.91 -10.75
N ASP A 133 -11.04 8.83 -10.25
CA ASP A 133 -10.88 7.58 -10.99
C ASP A 133 -11.15 6.46 -9.97
N GLY A 134 -12.43 6.13 -9.81
CA GLY A 134 -12.92 5.08 -8.92
C GLY A 134 -13.95 5.58 -7.91
N ILE A 135 -15.23 5.28 -8.15
CA ILE A 135 -16.26 5.39 -7.12
C ILE A 135 -15.92 4.36 -6.05
N ILE A 136 -15.55 4.81 -4.85
CA ILE A 136 -15.35 3.91 -3.72
C ILE A 136 -16.72 3.56 -3.17
N THR A 137 -17.11 2.29 -3.32
CA THR A 137 -18.39 1.78 -2.81
C THR A 137 -18.17 0.76 -1.70
N THR A 138 -18.86 0.93 -0.59
CA THR A 138 -18.78 0.04 0.58
C THR A 138 -20.19 -0.21 1.14
N LYS A 139 -20.38 -1.31 1.86
CA LYS A 139 -21.63 -1.58 2.58
C LYS A 139 -21.83 -0.56 3.69
N ALA A 140 -23.08 -0.31 4.07
CA ALA A 140 -23.39 0.56 5.20
C ALA A 140 -22.75 0.03 6.49
N ASN A 141 -22.25 0.95 7.33
CA ASN A 141 -21.53 0.64 8.58
C ASN A 141 -20.26 -0.23 8.40
N HIS A 142 -19.69 -0.24 7.21
CA HIS A 142 -18.37 -0.80 6.96
C HIS A 142 -17.42 0.32 6.53
N SER A 143 -16.17 0.22 6.97
CA SER A 143 -15.13 1.14 6.56
C SER A 143 -14.46 0.67 5.27
N TYR A 144 -13.91 1.61 4.52
CA TYR A 144 -12.98 1.36 3.41
C TYR A 144 -11.57 1.68 3.87
N VAL A 145 -10.59 0.89 3.47
CA VAL A 145 -9.18 1.09 3.82
C VAL A 145 -8.28 0.95 2.60
N CYS A 146 -7.30 1.84 2.49
CA CYS A 146 -6.21 1.77 1.52
C CYS A 146 -4.91 2.23 2.16
N MET A 147 -3.99 1.30 2.36
CA MET A 147 -2.67 1.55 2.93
C MET A 147 -1.67 2.01 1.86
N SER A 148 -1.82 1.50 0.65
CA SER A 148 -1.02 1.91 -0.51
C SER A 148 -1.29 3.36 -0.90
N PRO A 149 -0.29 4.07 -1.44
CA PRO A 149 -0.47 5.43 -1.94
C PRO A 149 -1.52 5.48 -3.06
N LEU A 150 -2.43 6.45 -2.97
CA LEU A 150 -3.38 6.77 -4.04
C LEU A 150 -3.04 8.15 -4.60
N ASP A 151 -2.50 8.18 -5.81
CA ASP A 151 -2.12 9.39 -6.50
C ASP A 151 -3.23 9.84 -7.46
N TYR A 152 -3.68 11.08 -7.32
CA TYR A 152 -4.62 11.70 -8.23
C TYR A 152 -4.08 13.03 -8.71
N THR A 153 -4.25 13.31 -10.00
CA THR A 153 -3.88 14.59 -10.60
C THR A 153 -5.06 15.15 -11.39
N THR A 154 -5.36 16.42 -11.18
CA THR A 154 -6.47 17.09 -11.85
C THR A 154 -6.10 17.42 -13.29
N LYS A 155 -7.11 17.56 -14.14
CA LYS A 155 -6.90 18.17 -15.46
C LYS A 155 -6.35 19.59 -15.31
N SER A 156 -5.46 19.99 -16.21
CA SER A 156 -4.89 21.33 -16.22
C SER A 156 -5.96 22.37 -16.54
N VAL A 157 -6.14 23.35 -15.67
CA VAL A 157 -7.04 24.49 -15.88
C VAL A 157 -6.20 25.75 -15.89
N LYS A 158 -6.11 26.42 -17.05
CA LYS A 158 -5.25 27.62 -17.26
C LYS A 158 -3.78 27.38 -16.89
N GLY A 159 -3.26 26.19 -17.18
CA GLY A 159 -1.87 25.81 -16.90
C GLY A 159 -1.62 25.41 -15.45
N ILE A 160 -2.67 25.31 -14.64
CA ILE A 160 -2.56 24.88 -13.24
C ILE A 160 -3.09 23.46 -13.07
N THR A 161 -2.29 22.59 -12.46
CA THR A 161 -2.67 21.22 -12.08
C THR A 161 -2.48 21.05 -10.58
N VAL A 162 -3.38 20.29 -9.96
CA VAL A 162 -3.27 19.90 -8.55
C VAL A 162 -3.13 18.39 -8.49
N SER A 163 -2.11 17.94 -7.78
CA SER A 163 -1.89 16.54 -7.47
C SER A 163 -2.12 16.31 -5.98
N VAL A 164 -2.77 15.21 -5.64
CA VAL A 164 -2.90 14.72 -4.27
C VAL A 164 -2.41 13.28 -4.21
N THR A 165 -1.61 12.99 -3.21
CA THR A 165 -1.21 11.65 -2.82
C THR A 165 -1.84 11.35 -1.47
N TRP A 166 -2.80 10.43 -1.42
CA TRP A 166 -3.36 9.91 -0.18
C TRP A 166 -2.55 8.70 0.30
N ARG A 167 -2.39 8.56 1.62
CA ARG A 167 -1.75 7.41 2.26
C ARG A 167 -2.51 7.02 3.52
N GLN A 168 -2.47 5.73 3.87
CA GLN A 168 -3.13 5.22 5.08
C GLN A 168 -4.59 5.68 5.20
N LEU A 169 -5.28 5.72 4.06
CA LEU A 169 -6.65 6.19 3.94
C LEU A 169 -7.59 5.16 4.56
N GLN A 170 -8.42 5.59 5.50
CA GLN A 170 -9.52 4.80 6.04
C GLN A 170 -10.74 5.70 6.22
N VAL A 171 -11.87 5.34 5.66
CA VAL A 171 -13.09 6.15 5.70
C VAL A 171 -14.30 5.30 6.03
N GLU A 172 -15.18 5.83 6.87
CA GLU A 172 -16.46 5.21 7.20
C GLU A 172 -17.55 6.27 7.27
N VAL A 173 -18.67 5.99 6.62
CA VAL A 173 -19.86 6.84 6.63
C VAL A 173 -20.90 6.18 7.52
N TYR A 174 -21.47 6.96 8.44
CA TYR A 174 -22.36 6.54 9.51
C TYR A 174 -21.80 5.38 10.33
N PRO A 175 -20.64 5.55 10.98
CA PRO A 175 -20.01 4.46 11.69
C PRO A 175 -20.89 3.91 12.82
N ARG A 176 -20.83 2.59 13.03
CA ARG A 176 -21.59 1.94 14.12
C ARG A 176 -21.15 2.47 15.48
N ASN A 177 -19.86 2.78 15.61
CA ASN A 177 -19.27 3.39 16.79
C ASN A 177 -18.80 4.81 16.44
N ASN A 178 -19.20 5.80 17.24
CA ASN A 178 -18.89 7.20 16.98
C ASN A 178 -17.37 7.52 16.97
N THR A 179 -16.52 6.65 17.53
CA THR A 179 -15.08 6.92 17.68
C THR A 179 -14.17 5.87 17.06
N LYS A 180 -14.72 4.76 16.55
CA LYS A 180 -13.92 3.65 16.02
C LYS A 180 -14.42 3.26 14.64
N PHE A 181 -13.47 2.95 13.78
CA PHE A 181 -13.75 2.32 12.51
C PHE A 181 -14.24 0.88 12.73
N ASP A 182 -14.96 0.38 11.74
CA ASP A 182 -15.28 -1.04 11.59
C ASP A 182 -14.02 -1.91 11.65
N GLU A 183 -14.15 -3.07 12.29
CA GLU A 183 -13.07 -4.03 12.51
C GLU A 183 -12.76 -4.85 11.25
N ALA A 184 -13.69 -4.90 10.29
CA ALA A 184 -13.55 -5.63 9.02
C ALA A 184 -13.63 -4.67 7.81
N PRO A 185 -12.66 -3.76 7.65
CA PRO A 185 -12.67 -2.79 6.56
C PRO A 185 -12.57 -3.49 5.19
N LYS A 186 -13.25 -2.92 4.18
CA LYS A 186 -13.06 -3.29 2.78
C LYS A 186 -11.72 -2.74 2.28
N PRO A 187 -10.75 -3.58 1.86
CA PRO A 187 -9.49 -3.10 1.32
C PRO A 187 -9.66 -2.52 -0.10
N CYS A 188 -8.76 -1.61 -0.48
CA CYS A 188 -8.63 -1.14 -1.85
C CYS A 188 -8.00 -2.21 -2.75
N THR A 189 -8.25 -2.13 -4.05
CA THR A 189 -7.71 -3.10 -5.02
C THR A 189 -6.18 -3.06 -5.08
N VAL A 190 -5.59 -1.86 -4.98
CA VAL A 190 -4.14 -1.65 -4.98
C VAL A 190 -3.43 -2.44 -3.87
N ASP A 191 -4.03 -2.51 -2.67
CA ASP A 191 -3.47 -3.25 -1.54
C ASP A 191 -3.48 -4.77 -1.74
N VAL A 192 -4.36 -5.28 -2.61
CA VAL A 192 -4.55 -6.72 -2.88
C VAL A 192 -3.59 -7.20 -3.97
N ASP A 193 -3.36 -6.38 -5.00
CA ASP A 193 -2.65 -6.81 -6.21
C ASP A 193 -1.12 -6.87 -6.03
N ASP A 194 -0.52 -5.94 -5.28
CA ASP A 194 0.95 -5.82 -5.20
C ASP A 194 1.64 -6.92 -4.37
N LYS A 195 0.90 -7.67 -3.54
CA LYS A 195 1.48 -8.66 -2.63
C LYS A 195 1.47 -10.09 -3.19
N ILE A 196 0.68 -10.36 -4.22
CA ILE A 196 0.48 -11.72 -4.72
C ILE A 196 1.67 -12.17 -5.58
N VAL A 197 2.23 -11.27 -6.39
CA VAL A 197 3.29 -11.63 -7.36
C VAL A 197 4.61 -12.04 -6.68
N PRO A 198 5.18 -11.28 -5.73
CA PRO A 198 6.49 -11.63 -5.16
C PRO A 198 6.48 -12.95 -4.39
N ILE A 199 5.36 -13.28 -3.72
CA ILE A 199 5.21 -14.51 -2.94
C ILE A 199 5.14 -15.73 -3.85
N ALA A 200 4.37 -15.65 -4.95
CA ALA A 200 4.27 -16.73 -5.92
C ALA A 200 5.63 -17.04 -6.57
N VAL A 201 6.39 -16.00 -6.93
CA VAL A 201 7.73 -16.14 -7.52
C VAL A 201 8.71 -16.73 -6.51
N GLY A 202 8.69 -16.26 -5.24
CA GLY A 202 9.54 -16.80 -4.18
C GLY A 202 9.26 -18.28 -3.89
N GLY A 203 7.99 -18.68 -3.86
CA GLY A 203 7.60 -20.08 -3.65
C GLY A 203 8.05 -20.99 -4.80
N ALA A 204 7.86 -20.55 -6.06
CA ALA A 204 8.29 -21.31 -7.24
C ALA A 204 9.82 -21.49 -7.26
N LEU A 205 10.58 -20.44 -6.97
CA LEU A 205 12.04 -20.49 -6.96
C LEU A 205 12.58 -21.35 -5.81
N GLY A 206 11.97 -21.28 -4.63
CA GLY A 206 12.31 -22.15 -3.50
C GLY A 206 12.06 -23.62 -3.78
N LEU A 207 10.91 -23.96 -4.39
CA LEU A 207 10.58 -25.34 -4.76
C LEU A 207 11.53 -25.89 -5.83
N LEU A 208 11.85 -25.10 -6.85
CA LEU A 208 12.81 -25.47 -7.89
C LEU A 208 14.19 -25.78 -7.28
N LEU A 209 14.68 -24.92 -6.38
CA LEU A 209 15.98 -25.06 -5.76
C LEU A 209 16.04 -26.31 -4.87
N LEU A 210 14.97 -26.59 -4.12
CA LEU A 210 14.85 -27.81 -3.33
C LEU A 210 14.87 -29.08 -4.21
N LEU A 211 14.18 -29.05 -5.36
CA LEU A 211 14.16 -30.16 -6.31
C LEU A 211 15.56 -30.41 -6.90
N VAL A 212 16.27 -29.34 -7.29
CA VAL A 212 17.66 -29.44 -7.78
C VAL A 212 18.59 -30.05 -6.74
N VAL A 213 18.46 -29.66 -5.46
CA VAL A 213 19.26 -30.23 -4.37
C VAL A 213 18.97 -31.73 -4.19
N ILE A 214 17.71 -32.15 -4.25
CA ILE A 214 17.34 -33.56 -4.15
C ILE A 214 17.96 -34.36 -5.30
N ILE A 215 17.84 -33.88 -6.54
CA ILE A 215 18.43 -34.54 -7.72
C ILE A 215 19.95 -34.61 -7.60
N TYR A 216 20.59 -33.53 -7.14
CA TYR A 216 22.03 -33.48 -6.94
C TYR A 216 22.50 -34.51 -5.90
N VAL A 217 21.83 -34.59 -4.75
CA VAL A 217 22.18 -35.56 -3.69
C VAL A 217 22.03 -36.99 -4.19
N ILE A 218 20.95 -37.31 -4.91
CA ILE A 218 20.74 -38.65 -5.47
C ILE A 218 21.84 -38.97 -6.50
N SER A 219 22.16 -38.02 -7.38
CA SER A 219 23.22 -38.18 -8.39
C SER A 219 24.58 -38.40 -7.76
N TYR A 220 24.90 -37.63 -6.72
CA TYR A 220 26.15 -37.74 -5.96
C TYR A 220 26.28 -39.10 -5.25
N ILE A 221 25.21 -39.58 -4.62
CA ILE A 221 25.21 -40.90 -3.98
C ILE A 221 25.38 -42.02 -5.01
N ARG A 222 24.78 -41.88 -6.21
CA ARG A 222 24.89 -42.88 -7.27
C ARG A 222 26.33 -42.98 -7.80
N ASP A 223 27.00 -41.85 -7.99
CA ASP A 223 28.37 -41.81 -8.50
C ASP A 223 29.36 -42.52 -7.56
N ARG A 224 29.25 -42.27 -6.25
CA ARG A 224 30.04 -43.01 -5.24
C ARG A 224 29.83 -44.52 -5.27
N ARG A 225 28.65 -45.00 -5.68
CA ARG A 225 28.37 -46.44 -5.81
C ARG A 225 28.97 -47.05 -7.08
N GLN A 226 29.26 -46.28 -8.12
CA GLN A 226 29.93 -46.79 -9.32
C GLN A 226 31.43 -46.93 -9.10
N GLN A 227 32.07 -45.94 -8.45
CA GLN A 227 33.49 -46.04 -8.10
C GLN A 227 33.79 -47.24 -7.19
N SER A 228 32.90 -47.58 -6.25
CA SER A 228 33.09 -48.76 -5.40
C SER A 228 32.94 -50.09 -6.14
N LYS A 229 32.21 -50.12 -7.26
CA LYS A 229 32.10 -51.32 -8.12
C LYS A 229 33.33 -51.50 -8.99
N GLU A 230 33.90 -50.42 -9.53
CA GLU A 230 35.15 -50.53 -10.30
C GLU A 230 36.33 -50.99 -9.43
N LEU A 231 36.43 -50.49 -8.19
CA LEU A 231 37.46 -50.96 -7.24
C LEU A 231 37.31 -52.45 -6.88
N ARG A 232 36.08 -52.98 -6.81
CA ARG A 232 35.87 -54.43 -6.64
C ARG A 232 36.16 -55.24 -7.91
N SER A 233 35.92 -54.68 -9.10
CA SER A 233 36.18 -55.37 -10.36
C SER A 233 37.67 -55.42 -10.71
N GLY A 234 38.47 -54.45 -10.25
CA GLY A 234 39.93 -54.44 -10.46
C GLY A 234 40.67 -55.47 -9.61
N TYR A 235 40.19 -55.76 -8.40
CA TYR A 235 40.86 -56.68 -7.47
C TYR A 235 40.79 -58.15 -7.93
N ASN A 236 39.67 -58.59 -8.53
CA ASN A 236 39.49 -59.98 -8.98
C ASN A 236 40.33 -60.38 -10.22
N ARG A 237 41.11 -59.47 -10.81
CA ARG A 237 41.94 -59.78 -11.99
C ARG A 237 43.38 -60.17 -11.65
N ILE A 238 43.81 -60.07 -10.39
CA ILE A 238 45.22 -60.31 -9.99
C ILE A 238 45.48 -61.79 -9.67
N ASP A 239 44.45 -62.60 -9.41
CA ASP A 239 44.59 -64.01 -8.99
C ASP A 239 44.37 -65.02 -10.13
N GLN A 240 44.85 -64.74 -11.35
CA GLN A 240 44.82 -65.75 -12.42
C GLN A 240 46.19 -66.45 -12.50
N PRO A 241 46.37 -67.63 -11.88
CA PRO A 241 47.64 -68.34 -11.87
C PRO A 241 48.03 -68.78 -13.28
N GLU A 242 49.29 -68.50 -13.62
CA GLU A 242 49.94 -68.88 -14.85
C GLU A 242 49.96 -70.43 -14.97
N PRO A 243 49.50 -71.00 -16.10
CA PRO A 243 49.44 -72.44 -16.27
C PRO A 243 50.86 -73.01 -16.41
N ASN A 244 51.34 -73.67 -15.36
CA ASN A 244 52.59 -74.40 -15.36
C ASN A 244 52.54 -75.57 -16.35
N HIS A 245 53.21 -75.40 -17.48
CA HIS A 245 53.66 -76.49 -18.33
C HIS A 245 54.86 -77.16 -17.67
N HIS A 246 54.75 -78.43 -17.30
CA HIS A 246 55.92 -79.30 -17.21
C HIS A 246 55.61 -80.70 -17.73
N SER A 247 56.37 -81.04 -18.78
CA SER A 247 56.67 -82.37 -19.29
C SER A 247 57.67 -83.10 -18.40
#